data_AF-A0A8J7ISL7-F1
#
_entry.id   AF-A0A8J7ISL7-F1
#
_cell.length_a   1.000
_cell.length_b   1.000
_cell.length_c   1.000
_cell.angle_alpha   90.00
_cell.angle_beta   90.00
_cell.angle_gamma   90.00
#
_symmetry.space_group_name_H-M   'P 1'
#
loop_
_entity.id
_entity.type
_entity.pdbx_description
1 polymer ?
#
loop_
_entity_poly.entity_id
_entity_poly.type
_entity_poly.pdbx_seq_one_letter_code
_entity_poly.pdbx_strand_id
1 'polypeptide(L)'
;MPVPALPVITGFALRYGTVALATYAFTRAVRIGRRDQSEEDAHDKVEEGISLRHEPGQINATGRFRRIIRLGKSGPGIEIDASGFGRVKFRKTD
;
A
#
# COMPACT_ATOMS: atom_id res chain seq x y z
N MET A 1 26.76 -24.68 26.40
CA MET A 1 27.21 -23.29 26.63
C MET A 1 25.97 -22.44 26.87
N PRO A 2 25.88 -21.61 27.93
CA PRO A 2 24.69 -20.79 28.15
C PRO A 2 24.62 -19.72 27.05
N VAL A 3 23.58 -19.79 26.22
CA VAL A 3 23.32 -18.75 25.22
C VAL A 3 22.90 -17.49 25.99
N PRO A 4 23.48 -16.31 25.74
CA PRO A 4 23.08 -15.10 26.44
C PRO A 4 21.64 -14.75 26.03
N ALA A 5 20.67 -15.13 26.85
CA ALA A 5 19.25 -15.02 26.57
C ALA A 5 18.80 -13.55 26.45
N LEU A 6 19.41 -12.66 27.24
CA LEU A 6 19.10 -11.23 27.28
C LEU A 6 19.19 -10.53 25.90
N PRO A 7 20.34 -10.53 25.20
CA PRO A 7 20.45 -9.86 23.90
C PRO A 7 19.57 -10.48 22.82
N VAL A 8 19.33 -11.79 22.87
CA VAL A 8 18.41 -12.47 21.93
C VAL A 8 16.98 -11.99 22.17
N ILE A 9 16.50 -12.02 23.41
CA ILE A 9 15.13 -11.60 23.75
C ILE A 9 14.93 -10.11 23.44
N THR A 10 15.89 -9.24 23.75
CA THR A 10 15.82 -7.81 23.43
C THR A 10 15.71 -7.57 21.92
N GLY A 11 16.50 -8.27 21.11
CA GLY A 11 16.43 -8.13 19.65
C GLY A 11 15.08 -8.56 19.07
N PHE A 12 14.50 -9.64 19.60
CA PHE A 12 13.15 -10.10 19.24
C PHE A 12 12.09 -9.08 19.68
N ALA A 13 12.12 -8.64 20.94
CA ALA A 13 11.17 -7.67 21.47
C ALA A 13 11.18 -6.36 20.68
N LEU A 14 12.36 -5.88 20.27
CA LEU A 14 12.48 -4.68 19.44
C LEU A 14 11.84 -4.88 18.06
N ARG A 15 12.14 -5.97 17.36
CA ARG A 15 11.59 -6.22 16.00
C ARG A 15 10.09 -6.40 16.01
N TYR A 16 9.58 -7.24 16.89
CA TYR A 16 8.15 -7.51 16.93
C TYR A 16 7.38 -6.36 17.59
N GLY A 17 7.98 -5.70 18.58
CA GLY A 17 7.43 -4.49 19.20
C GLY A 17 7.30 -3.34 18.22
N THR A 18 8.30 -3.09 17.36
CA THR A 18 8.21 -2.04 16.34
C THR A 18 7.16 -2.36 15.29
N VAL A 19 7.05 -3.60 14.82
CA VAL A 19 5.99 -4.03 13.88
C VAL A 19 4.61 -3.87 14.50
N ALA A 20 4.44 -4.27 15.76
CA ALA A 20 3.18 -4.13 16.48
C ALA A 20 2.79 -2.65 16.64
N LEU A 21 3.72 -1.80 17.07
CA LEU A 21 3.48 -0.36 17.20
C LEU A 21 3.19 0.32 15.87
N ALA A 22 3.92 -0.03 14.80
CA ALA A 22 3.67 0.50 13.47
C ALA A 22 2.27 0.11 12.96
N THR A 23 1.89 -1.15 13.14
CA THR A 23 0.54 -1.65 12.79
C THR A 23 -0.54 -0.93 13.59
N TYR A 24 -0.33 -0.77 14.91
CA TYR A 24 -1.27 -0.06 15.78
C TYR A 24 -1.44 1.42 15.38
N ALA A 25 -0.33 2.12 15.15
CA ALA A 25 -0.35 3.52 14.72
C ALA A 25 -1.05 3.67 13.35
N PHE A 26 -0.76 2.77 12.40
CA PHE A 26 -1.38 2.76 11.09
C PHE A 26 -2.89 2.54 11.19
N THR A 27 -3.32 1.48 11.87
CA THR A 27 -4.76 1.17 12.03
C THR A 27 -5.52 2.27 12.76
N ARG A 28 -4.88 3.00 13.68
CA ARG A 28 -5.51 4.14 14.36
C ARG A 28 -5.62 5.39 13.47
N ALA A 29 -4.73 5.55 12.51
CA ALA A 29 -4.72 6.67 11.57
C ALA A 29 -5.70 6.46 10.41
N VAL A 30 -5.94 5.22 9.99
CA VAL A 30 -6.89 4.91 8.92
C VAL A 30 -8.32 5.16 9.40
N ARG A 31 -9.01 6.10 8.74
CA ARG A 31 -10.45 6.33 8.90
C ARG A 31 -11.21 5.60 7.82
N ILE A 32 -12.47 5.27 8.09
CA ILE A 32 -13.38 4.77 7.05
C ILE A 32 -13.47 5.84 5.97
N GLY A 33 -13.12 5.44 4.74
CA GLY A 33 -13.17 6.31 3.57
C GLY A 33 -14.60 6.70 3.22
N ARG A 34 -14.75 7.86 2.58
CA ARG A 34 -16.02 8.23 1.95
C ARG A 34 -16.29 7.29 0.79
N ARG A 35 -17.53 6.81 0.66
CA ARG A 35 -17.98 6.10 -0.54
C ARG A 35 -18.40 7.13 -1.60
N ASP A 36 -17.71 7.15 -2.73
CA ASP A 36 -18.02 8.00 -3.88
C ASP A 36 -17.96 7.16 -5.15
N GLN A 37 -19.11 6.96 -5.79
CA GLN A 37 -19.22 6.10 -6.98
C GLN A 37 -18.34 6.60 -8.12
N SER A 38 -18.17 7.91 -8.27
CA SER A 38 -17.34 8.46 -9.34
C SER A 38 -15.85 8.15 -9.14
N GLU A 39 -15.40 8.05 -7.89
CA GLU A 39 -14.02 7.70 -7.57
C GLU A 39 -13.80 6.20 -7.78
N GLU A 40 -14.74 5.36 -7.34
CA GLU A 40 -14.72 3.91 -7.56
C GLU A 40 -14.71 3.57 -9.06
N ASP A 41 -15.60 4.18 -9.85
CA ASP A 41 -15.66 3.98 -11.30
C ASP A 41 -14.40 4.49 -12.04
N ALA A 42 -13.63 5.41 -11.43
CA ALA A 42 -12.38 5.87 -12.02
C ALA A 42 -11.33 4.75 -12.01
N HIS A 43 -11.32 3.91 -10.96
CA HIS A 43 -10.39 2.78 -10.83
C HIS A 43 -10.57 1.75 -11.95
N ASP A 44 -11.80 1.55 -12.43
CA ASP A 44 -12.10 0.62 -13.53
C ASP A 44 -11.53 1.08 -14.88
N LYS A 45 -11.30 2.39 -15.03
CA LYS A 45 -10.76 3.01 -16.24
C LYS A 45 -9.23 3.01 -16.28
N VAL A 46 -8.55 2.60 -15.21
CA VAL A 46 -7.08 2.55 -15.17
C VAL A 46 -6.60 1.33 -15.93
N GLU A 47 -5.74 1.56 -16.92
CA GLU A 47 -5.04 0.50 -17.65
C GLU A 47 -3.98 -0.18 -16.78
N GLU A 48 -3.71 -1.46 -17.04
CA GLU A 48 -2.68 -2.22 -16.33
C GLU A 48 -1.29 -1.61 -16.54
N GLY A 49 -0.49 -1.53 -15.47
CA GLY A 49 0.83 -0.93 -15.47
C GLY A 49 0.91 0.36 -14.66
N ILE A 50 1.92 1.19 -14.95
CA ILE A 50 2.16 2.48 -14.29
C ILE A 50 2.23 3.56 -15.37
N SER A 51 1.48 4.63 -15.19
CA SER A 51 1.56 5.82 -16.03
C SER A 51 1.95 7.04 -15.19
N LEU A 52 2.75 7.93 -15.78
CA LEU A 52 3.16 9.19 -15.19
C LEU A 52 2.90 10.29 -16.22
N ARG A 53 2.23 11.36 -15.78
CA ARG A 53 1.98 12.55 -16.59
C ARG A 53 2.46 13.79 -15.85
N HIS A 54 3.35 14.54 -16.50
CA HIS A 54 3.89 15.79 -15.99
C HIS A 54 3.29 16.97 -16.76
N GLU A 55 2.74 17.92 -16.02
CA GLU A 55 2.21 19.19 -16.50
C GLU A 55 2.87 20.33 -15.71
N PRO A 56 2.94 21.57 -16.24
CA PRO A 56 3.49 22.70 -15.49
C PRO A 56 2.81 22.87 -14.12
N GLY A 57 3.58 22.65 -13.04
CA GLY A 57 3.08 22.75 -11.66
C GLY A 57 2.29 21.54 -11.17
N GLN A 58 2.23 20.42 -11.91
CA GLN A 58 1.51 19.22 -11.49
C GLN A 58 2.11 17.93 -12.02
N ILE A 59 2.15 16.90 -11.18
CA ILE A 59 2.51 15.54 -11.56
C ILE A 59 1.36 14.62 -11.18
N ASN A 60 0.91 13.82 -12.14
CA ASN A 60 -0.09 12.77 -11.94
C ASN A 60 0.56 11.41 -12.16
N ALA A 61 0.22 10.46 -11.30
CA ALA A 61 0.61 9.07 -11.40
C ALA A 61 -0.65 8.21 -11.35
N THR A 62 -0.73 7.19 -12.20
CA THR A 62 -1.74 6.15 -12.09
C THR A 62 -1.04 4.80 -12.11
N GLY A 63 -1.59 3.83 -11.40
CA GLY A 63 -1.10 2.46 -11.45
C GLY A 63 -2.22 1.46 -11.26
N ARG A 64 -2.14 0.34 -11.99
CA ARG A 64 -2.97 -0.84 -11.77
C ARG A 64 -2.12 -2.10 -11.86
N PHE A 65 -2.34 -3.00 -10.92
CA PHE A 65 -1.70 -4.28 -10.81
C PHE A 65 -2.77 -5.36 -10.71
N ARG A 66 -2.78 -6.28 -11.67
CA ARG A 66 -3.70 -7.40 -11.70
C ARG A 66 -2.91 -8.70 -11.69
N ARG A 67 -3.19 -9.58 -10.72
CA ARG A 67 -2.49 -10.87 -10.63
C ARG A 67 -3.39 -11.96 -10.08
N ILE A 68 -3.35 -13.12 -10.73
CA ILE A 68 -3.99 -14.34 -10.24
C ILE A 68 -2.95 -15.16 -9.48
N ILE A 69 -3.17 -15.39 -8.19
CA ILE A 69 -2.34 -16.24 -7.34
C ILE A 69 -3.07 -17.56 -7.11
N ARG A 70 -2.46 -18.68 -7.51
CA ARG A 70 -3.03 -20.02 -7.31
C ARG A 70 -2.35 -20.74 -6.15
N LEU A 71 -3.14 -21.41 -5.32
CA LEU A 71 -2.62 -22.28 -4.25
C LEU A 71 -2.23 -23.65 -4.83
N GLY A 72 -1.02 -23.75 -5.38
CA GLY A 72 -0.48 -24.98 -5.98
C GLY A 72 -0.81 -25.14 -7.48
N LYS A 73 -0.40 -26.27 -8.07
CA LYS A 73 -0.52 -26.51 -9.52
C LYS A 73 -1.99 -26.62 -10.00
N SER A 74 -2.89 -27.05 -9.12
CA SER A 74 -4.30 -27.32 -9.45
C SER A 74 -5.29 -26.77 -8.42
N GLY A 75 -4.84 -25.94 -7.47
CA GLY A 75 -5.70 -25.41 -6.41
C GLY A 75 -6.42 -24.11 -6.80
N PRO A 76 -7.30 -23.61 -5.91
CA PRO A 76 -8.08 -22.40 -6.15
C PRO A 76 -7.19 -21.18 -6.37
N GLY A 77 -7.60 -20.32 -7.30
CA GLY A 77 -6.95 -19.05 -7.62
C GLY A 77 -7.66 -17.88 -6.95
N ILE A 78 -6.89 -16.97 -6.37
CA ILE A 78 -7.34 -15.66 -5.90
C ILE A 78 -6.86 -14.63 -6.92
N GLU A 79 -7.79 -13.84 -7.43
CA GLU A 79 -7.46 -12.68 -8.25
C GLU A 79 -7.28 -11.46 -7.35
N ILE A 80 -6.14 -10.81 -7.50
CA ILE A 80 -5.80 -9.55 -6.85
C ILE A 80 -5.82 -8.48 -7.92
N ASP A 81 -6.74 -7.53 -7.82
CA ASP A 81 -6.77 -6.31 -8.61
C ASP A 81 -6.60 -5.12 -7.67
N ALA A 82 -5.53 -4.36 -7.88
CA ALA A 82 -5.20 -3.20 -7.08
C ALA A 82 -4.89 -2.03 -8.01
N SER A 83 -5.56 -0.90 -7.82
CA SER A 83 -5.32 0.32 -8.59
C SER A 83 -5.24 1.54 -7.68
N GLY A 84 -4.54 2.57 -8.15
CA GLY A 84 -4.29 3.78 -7.37
C GLY A 84 -3.97 5.00 -8.23
N PHE A 85 -4.28 6.15 -7.66
CA PHE A 85 -4.02 7.47 -8.24
C PHE A 85 -3.14 8.29 -7.30
N GLY A 86 -2.18 9.00 -7.86
CA GLY A 86 -1.35 9.97 -7.16
C GLY A 86 -1.39 11.31 -7.89
N ARG A 87 -1.54 12.41 -7.15
CA ARG A 87 -1.45 13.77 -7.69
C ARG A 87 -0.64 14.65 -6.76
N VAL A 88 0.37 15.30 -7.31
CA VAL A 88 1.17 16.31 -6.62
C VAL A 88 1.02 17.62 -7.39
N LYS A 89 0.61 18.70 -6.71
CA LYS A 89 0.47 20.04 -7.30
C LYS A 89 1.38 21.01 -6.57
N PHE A 90 2.26 21.67 -7.31
CA PHE A 90 3.13 22.72 -6.81
C PHE A 90 2.44 24.07 -6.98
N ARG A 91 2.31 24.82 -5.89
CA ARG A 91 1.84 26.21 -5.90
C ARG A 91 2.88 27.06 -5.16
N LYS A 92 3.29 28.17 -5.76
CA LYS A 92 4.02 29.20 -5.01
C LYS A 92 3.02 29.88 -4.06
N THR A 93 3.41 30.02 -2.81
CA THR A 93 2.68 30.78 -1.80
C THR A 93 3.62 31.89 -1.35
N ASP A 94 3.12 33.13 -1.33
CA ASP A 94 3.84 34.34 -0.90
C ASP A 94 4.02 34.40 0.62
#